data_AF-A0A355RZQ2-F1
#
_entry.id   AF-A0A355RZQ2-F1
#
_cell.length_a   1.000
_cell.length_b   1.000
_cell.length_c   1.000
_cell.angle_alpha   90.00
_cell.angle_beta   90.00
_cell.angle_gamma   90.00
#
_symmetry.space_group_name_H-M   'P 1'
#
loop_
_entity.id
_entity.type
_entity.pdbx_description
1 polymer ?
#
loop_
_entity_poly.entity_id
_entity_poly.type
_entity_poly.pdbx_seq_one_letter_code
_entity_poly.pdbx_strand_id
1 'polypeptide(L)'
;GREPTLAELSEELKLSPEDLAVAMDSMLSPGYLYDVIHQDDGSPVLLIDKISEEKDMDNEVTDKIALKEVLDKLEPKARQIIILRYFKDKTQTEIAHMLGISQVQVSRIEKKVLAKMKDIME
;
A
#
# COMPACT_ATOMS: atom_id res chain seq x y z
N GLY A 1 25.62 33.80 25.20
CA GLY A 1 25.21 33.81 23.79
C GLY A 1 23.83 33.21 23.68
N ARG A 2 23.06 33.55 22.64
CA ARG A 2 21.78 32.90 22.35
C ARG A 2 21.97 31.80 21.31
N GLU A 3 21.04 30.85 21.25
CA GLU A 3 20.99 29.90 20.15
C GLU A 3 20.66 30.63 18.83
N PRO A 4 21.30 30.23 17.72
CA PRO A 4 21.00 30.78 16.41
C PRO A 4 19.64 30.28 15.92
N THR A 5 18.96 31.12 15.15
CA THR A 5 17.68 30.76 14.52
C THR A 5 17.91 29.98 13.22
N LEU A 6 16.89 29.24 12.77
CA LEU A 6 16.88 28.56 11.47
C LEU A 6 17.22 29.50 10.30
N ALA A 7 16.72 30.75 10.34
CA ALA A 7 16.99 31.74 9.32
C ALA A 7 18.47 32.14 9.28
N GLU A 8 19.08 32.36 10.45
CA GLU A 8 20.51 32.72 10.54
C GLU A 8 21.42 31.59 10.08
N LEU A 9 21.05 30.33 10.40
CA LEU A 9 21.77 29.15 9.93
C LEU A 9 21.64 28.98 8.41
N SER A 10 20.44 29.21 7.86
CA SER A 10 20.19 29.13 6.42
C SER A 10 20.98 30.19 5.65
N GLU A 11 21.02 31.43 6.13
CA GLU A 11 21.81 32.52 5.54
C GLU A 11 23.32 32.25 5.57
N GLU A 12 23.84 31.79 6.72
CA GLU A 12 25.27 31.53 6.88
C GLU A 12 25.74 30.31 6.06
N LEU A 13 24.94 29.24 6.04
CA LEU A 13 25.26 27.99 5.34
C LEU A 13 24.91 28.03 3.85
N LYS A 14 24.21 29.08 3.38
CA LYS A 14 23.72 29.23 2.00
C LYS A 14 22.86 28.03 1.55
N LEU A 15 22.08 27.50 2.48
CA LEU A 15 21.13 26.40 2.25
C LEU A 15 19.72 26.92 2.33
N SER A 16 18.79 26.26 1.63
CA SER A 16 17.37 26.54 1.81
C SER A 16 16.92 26.13 3.23
N PRO A 17 15.93 26.83 3.83
CA PRO A 17 15.35 26.40 5.10
C PRO A 17 14.84 24.96 5.07
N GLU A 18 14.35 24.52 3.91
CA GLU A 18 13.87 23.16 3.68
C GLU A 18 15.01 22.13 3.76
N ASP A 19 16.12 22.37 3.06
CA ASP A 19 17.29 21.47 3.09
C ASP A 19 17.93 21.43 4.47
N LEU A 20 17.98 22.57 5.16
CA LEU A 20 18.49 22.65 6.53
C LEU A 20 17.60 21.86 7.50
N ALA A 21 16.28 21.97 7.38
CA ALA A 21 15.35 21.20 8.20
C ALA A 21 15.53 19.69 7.99
N VAL A 22 15.66 19.23 6.74
CA VAL A 22 15.92 17.82 6.41
C VAL A 22 17.25 17.33 6.99
N ALA A 23 18.30 18.15 6.88
CA ALA A 23 19.60 17.82 7.44
C ALA A 23 19.57 17.70 8.97
N MET A 24 18.86 18.60 9.65
CA MET A 24 18.68 18.56 11.10
C MET A 24 17.85 17.34 11.54
N ASP A 25 16.78 17.02 10.81
CA ASP A 25 15.93 15.86 11.08
C ASP A 25 16.73 14.54 10.93
N SER A 26 17.66 14.50 9.97
CA SER A 26 18.56 13.36 9.76
C SER A 26 19.56 13.13 10.90
N MET A 27 19.75 14.10 11.80
CA MET A 27 20.61 13.95 12.98
C MET A 27 19.89 13.25 14.15
N LEU A 28 18.57 13.05 14.06
CA LEU A 28 17.81 12.35 15.08
C LEU A 28 18.13 10.85 15.04
N SER A 29 18.61 10.30 16.17
CA SER A 29 18.74 8.86 16.34
C SER A 29 17.36 8.22 16.51
N PRO A 30 17.14 7.00 15.98
CA PRO A 30 15.90 6.26 16.23
C PRO A 30 15.68 6.06 17.75
N GLY A 31 14.47 6.33 18.23
CA GLY A 31 14.08 6.05 19.61
C GLY A 31 13.98 4.54 19.88
N TYR A 32 14.14 4.13 21.14
CA TYR A 32 13.96 2.72 21.52
C TYR A 32 12.49 2.43 21.81
N LEU A 33 11.93 1.45 21.11
CA LEU A 33 10.49 1.14 21.17
C LEU A 33 9.99 0.75 22.57
N TYR A 34 10.87 0.23 23.43
CA TYR A 34 10.52 -0.16 24.79
C TYR A 34 10.92 0.90 25.83
N ASP A 35 11.18 2.14 25.41
CA ASP A 35 11.35 3.26 26.35
C ASP A 35 10.04 3.56 27.07
N VAL A 36 10.12 3.79 28.38
CA VAL A 36 8.99 4.19 29.21
C VAL A 36 8.70 5.67 28.96
N ILE A 37 7.54 5.97 28.38
CA ILE A 37 7.12 7.33 28.04
C ILE A 37 6.12 7.92 29.03
N HIS A 38 5.54 7.09 29.89
CA HIS A 38 4.66 7.51 30.98
C HIS A 38 4.68 6.48 32.11
N GLN A 39 4.73 6.96 33.36
CA GLN A 39 4.69 6.13 34.56
C GLN A 39 3.68 6.76 35.52
N ASP A 40 2.54 6.10 35.68
CA ASP A 40 1.56 6.37 36.74
C ASP A 40 1.63 5.22 37.77
N ASP A 41 0.83 5.22 38.83
CA ASP A 41 0.79 4.18 39.90
C ASP A 41 0.44 2.73 39.40
N GLY A 42 0.46 2.49 38.09
CA GLY A 42 0.24 1.21 37.41
C GLY A 42 1.41 0.78 36.50
N SER A 43 1.11 -0.04 35.48
CA SER A 43 2.12 -0.52 34.51
C SER A 43 2.70 0.64 33.68
N PRO A 44 4.02 0.67 33.43
CA PRO A 44 4.63 1.70 32.58
C PRO A 44 4.10 1.61 31.15
N VAL A 45 3.79 2.76 30.54
CA VAL A 45 3.43 2.86 29.12
C VAL A 45 4.71 2.97 28.31
N LEU A 46 4.88 2.08 27.35
CA LEU A 46 6.04 2.03 26.47
C LEU A 46 5.80 2.85 25.20
N LEU A 47 6.87 3.30 24.54
CA LEU A 47 6.79 4.05 23.30
C LEU A 47 6.01 3.27 22.21
N ILE A 48 6.21 1.95 22.14
CA ILE A 48 5.53 1.05 21.22
C ILE A 48 4.00 1.05 21.41
N ASP A 49 3.49 1.31 22.61
CA ASP A 49 2.05 1.30 22.90
C ASP A 49 1.32 2.50 22.28
N LYS A 50 2.06 3.55 21.89
CA LYS A 50 1.51 4.75 21.20
C LYS A 50 1.64 4.70 19.69
N ILE A 51 2.43 3.78 19.15
CA ILE A 51 2.53 3.60 17.70
C ILE A 51 1.25 2.90 17.26
N SER A 52 0.33 3.68 16.71
CA SER A 52 -0.89 3.14 16.11
C SER A 52 -0.49 2.40 14.83
N GLU A 53 -0.96 1.17 14.66
CA GLU A 53 -0.76 0.43 13.43
C GLU A 53 -1.51 1.13 12.29
N GLU A 54 -0.78 1.83 11.41
CA GLU A 54 -1.26 2.13 10.05
C GLU A 54 -1.24 0.83 9.20
N LYS A 55 -1.90 -0.22 9.69
CA LYS A 55 -1.95 -1.55 9.08
C LYS A 55 -2.57 -1.52 7.68
N ASP A 56 -3.40 -0.53 7.39
CA ASP A 56 -4.20 -0.51 6.17
C ASP A 56 -3.39 -0.14 4.91
N MET A 57 -2.32 0.66 5.05
CA MET A 57 -1.50 1.09 3.91
C MET A 57 -0.58 -0.02 3.36
N ASP A 58 0.06 -0.78 4.25
CA ASP A 58 0.99 -1.86 3.87
C ASP A 58 0.26 -3.06 3.25
N ASN A 59 -0.97 -3.35 3.71
CA ASN A 59 -1.79 -4.42 3.17
C ASN A 59 -2.22 -4.14 1.72
N GLU A 60 -2.59 -2.89 1.39
CA GLU A 60 -3.08 -2.56 0.05
C GLU A 60 -2.00 -2.75 -1.05
N VAL A 61 -0.75 -2.38 -0.77
CA VAL A 61 0.36 -2.56 -1.71
C VAL A 61 0.66 -4.04 -1.92
N THR A 62 0.68 -4.81 -0.83
CA THR A 62 0.94 -6.26 -0.85
C THR A 62 -0.16 -7.00 -1.62
N ASP A 63 -1.43 -6.66 -1.37
CA ASP A 63 -2.59 -7.24 -2.07
C ASP A 63 -2.54 -6.95 -3.57
N LYS A 64 -2.15 -5.73 -3.98
CA LYS A 64 -1.99 -5.37 -5.39
C LYS A 64 -0.89 -6.17 -6.07
N ILE A 65 0.23 -6.41 -5.41
CA ILE A 65 1.33 -7.22 -5.94
C ILE A 65 0.88 -8.67 -6.10
N ALA A 66 0.29 -9.27 -5.06
CA ALA A 66 -0.23 -10.64 -5.10
C ALA A 66 -1.28 -10.81 -6.21
N LEU A 67 -2.23 -9.88 -6.32
CA LEU A 67 -3.25 -9.91 -7.38
C LEU A 67 -2.63 -9.87 -8.78
N LYS A 68 -1.60 -9.04 -8.99
CA LYS A 68 -0.90 -8.94 -10.27
C LYS A 68 -0.24 -10.27 -10.65
N GLU A 69 0.46 -10.92 -9.72
CA GLU A 69 1.08 -12.23 -9.97
C GLU A 69 0.06 -13.31 -10.32
N VAL A 70 -1.09 -13.31 -9.63
CA VAL A 70 -2.18 -14.25 -9.90
C VAL A 70 -2.74 -14.03 -11.30
N LEU A 71 -2.99 -12.77 -11.69
CA LEU A 71 -3.49 -12.42 -13.02
C LEU A 71 -2.52 -12.86 -14.13
N ASP A 72 -1.21 -12.77 -13.90
CA ASP A 72 -0.19 -13.19 -14.86
C ASP A 72 -0.11 -14.72 -15.06
N LYS A 73 -0.56 -15.51 -14.08
CA LYS A 73 -0.69 -16.98 -14.16
C LYS A 73 -1.97 -17.44 -14.88
N LEU A 74 -2.84 -16.52 -15.29
CA LEU A 74 -4.06 -16.85 -16.01
C LEU A 74 -3.80 -16.98 -17.51
N GLU A 75 -4.52 -17.91 -18.13
CA GLU A 75 -4.58 -18.02 -19.59
C GLU A 75 -5.00 -16.67 -20.22
N PRO A 76 -4.43 -16.28 -21.38
CA PRO A 76 -4.67 -14.96 -21.96
C PRO A 76 -6.15 -14.59 -22.10
N LYS A 77 -6.98 -15.55 -22.51
CA LYS A 77 -8.43 -15.36 -22.69
C LYS A 77 -9.17 -15.18 -21.36
N ALA A 78 -8.76 -15.92 -20.32
CA ALA A 78 -9.30 -15.79 -18.97
C ALA A 78 -8.93 -14.44 -18.36
N ARG A 79 -7.65 -14.04 -18.45
CA ARG A 79 -7.17 -12.74 -18.00
C ARG A 79 -7.93 -11.59 -18.67
N GLN A 80 -8.13 -11.68 -19.98
CA GLN A 80 -8.88 -10.66 -20.73
C GLN A 80 -10.33 -10.51 -20.23
N ILE A 81 -11.02 -11.62 -19.94
CA ILE A 81 -12.37 -11.58 -19.37
C ILE A 81 -12.38 -10.87 -18.01
N ILE A 82 -11.43 -11.18 -17.12
CA ILE A 82 -11.33 -10.54 -15.79
C ILE A 82 -11.02 -9.04 -15.91
N ILE A 83 -10.08 -8.66 -16.77
CA ILE A 83 -9.74 -7.25 -17.00
C ILE A 83 -10.95 -6.48 -17.52
N LEU A 84 -11.67 -7.01 -18.51
CA LEU A 84 -12.86 -6.36 -19.04
C LEU A 84 -13.97 -6.27 -18.00
N ARG A 85 -14.12 -7.29 -17.15
CA ARG A 85 -15.19 -7.37 -16.17
C ARG A 85 -14.98 -6.42 -14.98
N TYR A 86 -13.78 -6.38 -14.42
CA TYR A 86 -13.50 -5.72 -13.14
C TYR A 86 -12.70 -4.43 -13.25
N PHE A 87 -12.01 -4.19 -14.37
CA PHE A 87 -11.19 -2.97 -14.58
C PHE A 87 -11.75 -2.06 -15.67
N LYS A 88 -12.75 -2.53 -16.44
CA LYS A 88 -13.40 -1.78 -17.54
C LYS A 88 -14.93 -1.78 -17.43
N ASP A 89 -15.47 -2.30 -16.33
CA ASP A 89 -16.90 -2.33 -15.98
C ASP A 89 -17.82 -2.88 -17.09
N LYS A 90 -17.34 -3.86 -17.87
CA LYS A 90 -18.15 -4.49 -18.92
C LYS A 90 -19.04 -5.59 -18.35
N THR A 91 -20.26 -5.67 -18.85
CA THR A 91 -21.17 -6.78 -18.57
C THR A 91 -20.70 -8.05 -19.27
N GLN A 92 -21.10 -9.22 -18.75
CA GLN A 92 -20.77 -10.50 -19.40
C GLN A 92 -21.32 -10.59 -20.83
N THR A 93 -22.45 -9.93 -21.11
CA THR A 93 -23.04 -9.86 -22.45
C THR A 93 -22.21 -8.99 -23.40
N GLU A 94 -21.72 -7.84 -22.95
CA GLU A 94 -20.79 -7.02 -23.76
C GLU A 94 -19.47 -7.75 -24.01
N ILE A 95 -18.94 -8.44 -23.00
CA ILE A 95 -17.72 -9.26 -23.13
C ILE A 95 -17.94 -10.40 -24.14
N ALA A 96 -19.09 -11.08 -24.06
CA ALA A 96 -19.48 -12.12 -25.00
C ALA A 96 -19.51 -11.60 -26.44
N HIS A 97 -20.12 -10.43 -26.66
CA HIS A 97 -20.15 -9.77 -27.97
C HIS A 97 -18.75 -9.42 -28.47
N MET A 98 -17.90 -8.82 -27.63
CA MET A 98 -16.52 -8.45 -28.00
C MET A 98 -15.63 -9.67 -28.31
N LEU A 99 -15.85 -10.80 -27.63
CA LEU A 99 -15.04 -12.01 -27.77
C LEU A 99 -15.64 -13.04 -28.74
N GLY A 100 -16.81 -12.77 -29.33
CA GLY A 100 -17.49 -13.67 -30.26
C GLY A 100 -17.89 -15.02 -29.64
N ILE A 101 -18.18 -15.06 -28.35
CA ILE A 101 -18.60 -16.26 -27.60
C ILE A 101 -19.92 -16.01 -26.88
N SER A 102 -20.55 -17.06 -26.34
CA SER A 102 -21.80 -16.87 -25.59
C SER A 102 -21.57 -16.29 -24.20
N GLN A 103 -22.56 -15.56 -23.68
CA GLN A 103 -22.54 -15.05 -22.30
C GLN A 103 -22.40 -16.19 -21.28
N VAL A 104 -23.00 -17.35 -21.53
CA VAL A 104 -22.85 -18.55 -20.69
C VAL A 104 -21.40 -19.05 -20.67
N GLN A 105 -20.69 -19.00 -21.80
CA GLN A 105 -19.27 -19.34 -21.85
C GLN A 105 -18.42 -18.34 -21.05
N VAL A 106 -18.69 -17.04 -21.18
CA VAL A 106 -18.02 -15.99 -20.37
C VAL A 106 -18.24 -16.25 -18.89
N SER A 107 -19.49 -16.48 -18.47
CA SER A 107 -19.85 -16.76 -17.08
C SER A 107 -19.12 -18.00 -16.51
N ARG A 108 -19.04 -19.09 -17.30
CA ARG A 108 -18.30 -20.30 -16.89
C ARG A 108 -16.81 -20.04 -16.73
N ILE A 109 -16.20 -19.29 -17.65
CA ILE A 109 -14.77 -18.95 -17.58
C ILE A 109 -14.51 -18.07 -16.37
N GLU A 110 -15.29 -16.99 -16.19
CA GLU A 110 -15.17 -16.07 -15.06
C GLU A 110 -15.26 -16.81 -13.72
N LYS A 111 -16.28 -17.66 -13.53
CA LYS A 111 -16.44 -18.45 -12.31
C LYS A 111 -15.25 -19.37 -12.04
N LYS A 112 -14.75 -20.06 -13.07
CA LYS A 112 -13.58 -20.95 -12.96
C LYS A 112 -12.31 -20.18 -12.58
N VAL A 113 -12.14 -18.99 -13.16
CA VAL A 113 -11.00 -18.14 -12.91
C VAL A 113 -11.04 -17.58 -11.49
N LEU A 114 -12.18 -17.06 -11.04
CA LEU A 114 -12.33 -16.56 -9.66
C LEU A 114 -12.05 -17.65 -8.62
N ALA A 115 -12.51 -18.88 -8.85
CA ALA A 115 -12.18 -20.01 -7.98
C ALA A 115 -10.68 -20.28 -7.95
N LYS A 116 -10.02 -20.33 -9.12
CA LYS A 116 -8.57 -20.51 -9.21
C LYS A 116 -7.79 -19.36 -8.55
N MET A 117 -8.25 -18.12 -8.70
CA MET A 117 -7.61 -16.96 -8.06
C MET A 117 -7.71 -17.06 -6.54
N LYS A 118 -8.88 -17.47 -6.02
CA LYS A 118 -9.09 -17.71 -4.59
C LYS A 118 -8.12 -18.78 -4.07
N ASP A 119 -8.00 -19.92 -4.74
CA ASP A 119 -7.11 -21.02 -4.32
C ASP A 119 -5.62 -20.63 -4.32
N ILE A 120 -5.20 -19.61 -5.08
CA ILE A 120 -3.80 -19.15 -5.12
C ILE A 120 -3.52 -18.09 -4.04
N MET A 121 -4.57 -17.38 -3.59
CA MET A 121 -4.46 -16.30 -2.61
C MET A 121 -4.72 -16.76 -1.17
N GLU A 122 -5.29 -17.96 -0.97
CA GLU A 122 -5.29 -18.70 0.31
C GLU A 122 -3.95 -19.40 0.53
#